data_AF-A0A2N5GXZ9-F1
#
_entry.id   AF-A0A2N5GXZ9-F1
#
_cell.length_a   1.000
_cell.length_b   1.000
_cell.length_c   1.000
_cell.angle_alpha   90.00
_cell.angle_beta   90.00
_cell.angle_gamma   90.00
#
_symmetry.space_group_name_H-M   'P 1'
#
loop_
_entity.id
_entity.type
_entity.pdbx_description
1 polymer ?
#
loop_
_entity_poly.entity_id
_entity_poly.type
_entity_poly.pdbx_seq_one_letter_code
_entity_poly.pdbx_strand_id
1 'polypeptide(L)' 'MEKIKSKTENYLFSTTVSEDEFLIEFFPYQTDPAPNERPLKVTKSVDELLDFLEETEKNLSE' A
#
# COMPACT_ATOMS: atom_id res chain seq x y z
N MET A 1 -22.83 -9.03 22.16
CA MET A 1 -22.47 -9.31 20.76
C MET A 1 -21.39 -8.32 20.38
N GLU A 2 -20.13 -8.71 20.52
CA GLU A 2 -18.99 -7.88 20.16
C GLU A 2 -18.88 -7.89 18.63
N LYS A 3 -19.07 -6.74 17.99
CA LYS A 3 -18.80 -6.60 16.56
C LYS A 3 -17.28 -6.61 16.40
N ILE A 4 -16.74 -7.72 15.91
CA ILE A 4 -15.36 -7.75 15.39
C ILE A 4 -15.33 -6.74 14.24
N LYS A 5 -14.81 -5.54 14.50
CA LYS A 5 -14.49 -4.60 13.43
C LYS A 5 -13.33 -5.25 12.66
N SER A 6 -13.59 -5.79 11.47
CA SER A 6 -12.49 -6.00 10.53
C SER A 6 -11.83 -4.65 10.33
N LYS A 7 -10.54 -4.58 10.61
CA LYS A 7 -9.78 -3.34 10.52
C LYS A 7 -9.53 -3.11 9.03
N THR A 8 -10.43 -2.38 8.37
CA THR A 8 -10.25 -2.02 6.97
C THR A 8 -9.08 -1.04 6.87
N GLU A 9 -7.92 -1.52 6.42
CA GLU A 9 -6.78 -0.67 6.11
C GLU A 9 -6.91 -0.20 4.66
N ASN A 10 -6.94 1.11 4.48
CA ASN A 10 -7.01 1.74 3.18
C ASN A 10 -5.60 2.19 2.79
N TYR A 11 -5.29 2.12 1.50
CA TYR A 11 -3.99 2.54 0.96
C TYR A 11 -4.20 3.48 -0.22
N LEU A 12 -3.24 4.38 -0.41
CA LEU A 12 -3.12 5.22 -1.59
C LEU A 12 -1.87 4.76 -2.36
N PHE A 13 -1.93 4.76 -3.69
CA PHE A 13 -0.75 4.52 -4.51
C PHE A 13 -0.51 5.67 -5.49
N SER A 14 0.77 5.98 -5.71
CA SER A 14 1.23 6.89 -6.76
C SER A 14 1.96 6.07 -7.83
N THR A 15 1.86 6.49 -9.10
CA THR A 15 2.63 5.90 -10.19
C THR A 15 3.46 6.97 -10.89
N THR A 16 4.73 6.64 -11.14
CA THR A 16 5.64 7.45 -11.95
C THR A 16 6.12 6.60 -13.11
N VAL A 17 5.99 7.13 -14.33
CA VAL A 17 6.40 6.45 -15.57
C VAL A 17 7.39 7.35 -16.30
N SER A 18 8.52 6.77 -16.68
CA SER A 18 9.57 7.38 -17.52
C SER A 18 9.93 6.42 -18.66
N GLU A 19 10.84 6.81 -19.56
CA GLU A 19 11.25 5.96 -20.70
C GLU A 19 11.80 4.60 -20.25
N ASP A 20 12.54 4.55 -19.14
CA ASP A 20 13.22 3.34 -18.67
C ASP A 20 12.71 2.81 -17.32
N GLU A 21 11.84 3.57 -16.63
CA GLU A 21 11.37 3.20 -15.30
C GLU A 21 9.85 3.33 -15.15
N PHE A 22 9.25 2.28 -14.59
CA PHE A 22 7.91 2.27 -14.05
C PHE A 22 8.04 2.11 -12.54
N LEU A 23 7.50 3.04 -11.76
CA LEU A 23 7.65 3.06 -10.31
C LEU A 23 6.28 3.25 -9.67
N ILE A 24 5.97 2.41 -8.68
CA ILE A 24 4.76 2.52 -7.88
C ILE A 24 5.16 2.70 -6.42
N GLU A 25 4.58 3.70 -5.77
CA GLU A 25 4.77 3.97 -4.35
C GLU A 25 3.46 3.76 -3.59
N PHE A 26 3.50 3.02 -2.50
CA PHE A 26 2.35 2.70 -1.65
C PHE A 26 2.40 3.46 -0.34
N PHE A 27 1.30 4.08 0.04
CA PHE A 27 1.16 4.86 1.27
C PHE A 27 -0.06 4.37 2.05
N PRO A 28 -0.03 4.41 3.40
CA PRO A 28 -1.23 4.22 4.18
C PRO A 28 -2.17 5.40 3.91
N TYR A 29 -3.45 5.13 3.72
CA TYR A 29 -4.42 6.21 3.58
C TYR A 29 -4.68 6.84 4.95
N GLN A 30 -4.27 8.09 5.13
CA GLN A 30 -4.49 8.87 6.34
C GLN A 30 -5.24 10.16 6.00
N THR A 31 -6.15 10.57 6.88
CA THR A 31 -6.92 11.82 6.73
C THR A 31 -6.08 13.09 6.99
N ASP A 32 -4.93 12.95 7.66
CA ASP A 32 -3.98 14.03 7.94
C ASP A 32 -2.55 13.51 7.72
N PRO A 33 -2.11 13.38 6.46
CA PRO A 33 -0.81 12.81 6.13
C PRO A 33 0.30 13.74 6.62
N ALA A 34 1.30 13.16 7.30
CA ALA A 34 2.47 13.93 7.71
C ALA A 34 3.20 14.48 6.47
N PRO A 35 3.73 15.72 6.49
CA PRO A 35 4.36 16.35 5.33
C PRO A 35 5.60 15.62 4.79
N ASN A 36 6.10 14.59 5.48
CA ASN A 36 7.24 13.76 5.09
C ASN A 36 6.91 12.27 5.19
N GLU A 37 5.66 11.89 4.97
CA GLU A 37 5.26 10.49 4.98
C GLU A 37 6.02 9.71 3.89
N ARG A 38 6.66 8.63 4.30
CA ARG A 38 7.42 7.77 3.39
C ARG A 38 6.52 6.66 2.87
N PRO A 39 6.74 6.21 1.63
CA PRO A 39 6.02 5.04 1.13
C PRO A 39 6.36 3.80 1.96
N LEU A 40 5.34 3.00 2.24
CA LEU A 40 5.46 1.66 2.82
C LEU A 40 6.22 0.72 1.89
N LYS A 41 5.96 0.85 0.59
CA LYS A 41 6.60 0.05 -0.46
C LYS A 41 6.83 0.90 -1.68
N VAL A 42 8.00 0.74 -2.29
CA VAL A 42 8.31 1.23 -3.63
C VAL A 42 8.64 0.01 -4.47
N THR A 43 8.00 -0.13 -5.63
CA THR A 43 8.20 -1.25 -6.56
C THR A 43 8.42 -0.73 -7.97
N LYS A 44 9.19 -1.49 -8.76
CA LYS A 44 9.37 -1.25 -10.20
C LYS A 44 8.64 -2.26 -11.09
N SER A 45 7.98 -3.25 -10.49
CA SER A 45 7.30 -4.32 -11.21
C SER A 45 5.89 -4.56 -10.65
N VAL A 46 5.01 -5.04 -11.53
CA VAL A 46 3.65 -5.44 -11.13
C VAL A 46 3.70 -6.69 -10.24
N ASP A 47 4.65 -7.59 -10.45
CA ASP A 47 4.78 -8.82 -9.65
C ASP A 47 5.12 -8.50 -8.18
N GLU A 48 6.11 -7.63 -7.94
CA GLU A 48 6.45 -7.15 -6.58
C GLU A 48 5.29 -6.41 -5.89
N LEU A 49 4.39 -5.79 -6.68
CA LEU A 49 3.17 -5.20 -6.15
C LEU A 49 2.20 -6.30 -5.70
N LEU A 50 1.92 -7.28 -6.55
CA LEU A 50 1.00 -8.37 -6.23
C LEU A 50 1.44 -9.12 -4.96
N ASP A 51 2.74 -9.43 -4.86
CA ASP A 51 3.32 -10.06 -3.66
C ASP A 51 3.04 -9.24 -2.40
N PHE A 52 3.23 -7.92 -2.46
CA PHE A 52 2.97 -7.01 -1.33
C PHE A 52 1.49 -6.97 -0.92
N LEU A 53 0.57 -6.99 -1.89
CA LEU A 53 -0.87 -6.99 -1.61
C LEU A 53 -1.31 -8.31 -0.97
N GLU A 54 -0.78 -9.44 -1.44
CA GLU A 54 -1.06 -10.75 -0.85
C GLU A 54 -0.55 -10.87 0.61
N GLU A 55 0.65 -10.35 0.89
CA GLU A 55 1.17 -10.26 2.26
C GLU A 55 0.27 -9.41 3.16
N THR A 56 -0.19 -8.27 2.64
CA THR A 56 -1.06 -7.35 3.38
C THR A 56 -2.41 -7.99 3.70
N GLU A 57 -3.02 -8.71 2.74
CA GLU A 57 -4.28 -9.44 2.96
C GLU A 57 -4.13 -10.57 3.99
N LYS A 58 -3.03 -11.31 3.95
CA LYS A 58 -2.72 -12.36 4.94
C LYS A 58 -2.61 -11.78 6.35
N ASN A 59 -1.87 -10.68 6.51
CA ASN A 59 -1.68 -10.00 7.80
C ASN A 59 -2.99 -9.40 8.37
N LEU A 60 -3.98 -9.11 7.54
CA LEU A 60 -5.31 -8.64 7.97
C LEU A 60 -6.25 -9.78 8.39
N SER A 61 -5.90 -11.03 8.06
CA SER A 61 -6.71 -12.22 8.31
C SER A 61 -6.28 -13.00 9.56
N GLU A 62 -5.15 -12.64 10.17
CA GLU A 62 -4.61 -13.18 11.44
C GLU A 62 -4.98 -12.29 12.64
#